data_AF-A0A1G3F3G3-F1
#
_entry.id   AF-A0A1G3F3G3-F1
#
_cell.length_a   1.000
_cell.length_b   1.000
_cell.length_c   1.000
_cell.angle_alpha   90.00
_cell.angle_beta   90.00
_cell.angle_gamma   90.00
#
_symmetry.space_group_name_H-M   'P 1'
#
loop_
_entity.id
_entity.type
_entity.pdbx_description
1 polymer ?
#
loop_
_entity_poly.entity_id
_entity_poly.type
_entity_poly.pdbx_seq_one_letter_code
_entity_poly.pdbx_strand_id
1 'polypeptide(L)'
;FADFSYRSMLPWQPQKFVLGSGSMVANLNGTQSYFLAFRLPVDVKLPYKVALKSELNGRWLHASYLFAPTVVLLDEGFQPIRSEDIGLCEHMGWSDETSGAFGSLKVDSKQARYLLVYSSAEQQSGKTYWEQSPASFSSSTAASLQMNSAGSFSIPHGPDGALWVGMMNKTYEKALANAICKKATKGDGVLNTLRTALPLPWSNGNDGKTGHSPP
;
A
#
# COMPACT_ATOMS: atom_id res chain seq x y z
N PHE A 1 23.89 -6.95 -11.76
CA PHE A 1 23.28 -5.65 -11.36
C PHE A 1 24.00 -4.44 -11.95
N ALA A 2 25.29 -4.51 -12.28
CA ALA A 2 26.02 -3.40 -12.90
C ALA A 2 25.49 -3.00 -14.30
N ASP A 3 24.90 -3.94 -15.05
CA ASP A 3 24.42 -3.70 -16.42
C ASP A 3 23.10 -2.90 -16.48
N PHE A 4 22.48 -2.59 -15.33
CA PHE A 4 21.25 -1.78 -15.29
C PHE A 4 21.57 -0.29 -15.46
N SER A 5 20.67 0.44 -16.11
CA SER A 5 20.84 1.88 -16.33
C SER A 5 20.36 2.70 -15.12
N TYR A 6 21.29 3.09 -14.24
CA TYR A 6 21.04 3.98 -13.09
C TYR A 6 21.16 5.48 -13.43
N ARG A 7 20.79 5.88 -14.65
CA ARG A 7 20.91 7.28 -15.10
C ARG A 7 20.03 8.22 -14.27
N SER A 8 18.84 7.76 -13.89
CA SER A 8 17.85 8.52 -13.14
C SER A 8 18.19 8.55 -11.65
N MET A 9 18.08 9.73 -11.03
CA MET A 9 18.03 9.84 -9.57
C MET A 9 16.65 9.38 -9.07
N LEU A 10 16.59 8.84 -7.85
CA LEU A 10 15.33 8.61 -7.17
C LEU A 10 14.57 9.94 -7.06
N PRO A 11 13.32 10.03 -7.51
CA PRO A 11 12.55 11.26 -7.42
C PRO A 11 12.43 11.76 -5.97
N TRP A 12 12.53 13.08 -5.76
CA TRP A 12 12.36 13.71 -4.44
C TRP A 12 10.92 13.65 -3.88
N GLN A 13 9.97 13.25 -4.72
CA GLN A 13 8.60 12.93 -4.35
C GLN A 13 8.11 11.80 -5.26
N PRO A 14 7.11 10.99 -4.85
CA PRO A 14 6.68 9.87 -5.67
C PRO A 14 6.17 10.32 -7.04
N GLN A 15 6.68 9.69 -8.09
CA GLN A 15 6.28 9.92 -9.47
C GLN A 15 5.80 8.61 -10.09
N LYS A 16 4.82 8.71 -10.98
CA LYS A 16 4.24 7.57 -11.70
C LYS A 16 5.18 7.08 -12.79
N PHE A 17 5.41 5.77 -12.80
CA PHE A 17 6.08 5.03 -13.87
C PHE A 17 5.13 3.95 -14.38
N VAL A 18 4.97 3.85 -15.69
CA VAL A 18 4.21 2.76 -16.32
C VAL A 18 5.22 1.70 -16.77
N LEU A 19 5.13 0.52 -16.15
CA LEU A 19 5.92 -0.66 -16.49
C LEU A 19 5.09 -1.53 -17.43
N GLY A 20 5.59 -1.75 -18.64
CA GLY A 20 4.88 -2.52 -19.66
C GLY A 20 5.64 -2.55 -20.97
N SER A 21 4.92 -2.73 -22.08
CA SER A 21 5.53 -2.76 -23.42
C SER A 21 6.35 -1.49 -23.69
N GLY A 22 7.66 -1.65 -23.92
CA GLY A 22 8.60 -0.55 -24.13
C GLY A 22 9.42 -0.16 -22.89
N SER A 23 9.08 -0.68 -21.71
CA SER A 23 9.93 -0.58 -20.52
C SER A 23 11.10 -1.55 -20.60
N MET A 24 12.14 -1.28 -19.83
CA MET A 24 13.27 -2.18 -19.69
C MET A 24 12.82 -3.49 -19.01
N VAL A 25 13.24 -4.62 -19.55
CA VAL A 25 12.92 -5.95 -19.06
C VAL A 25 14.21 -6.71 -18.76
N ALA A 26 14.21 -7.49 -17.68
CA ALA A 26 15.32 -8.37 -17.35
C ALA A 26 14.81 -9.69 -16.79
N ASN A 27 15.62 -10.73 -16.93
CA ASN A 27 15.43 -11.96 -16.20
C ASN A 27 16.14 -11.83 -14.84
N LEU A 28 15.34 -11.71 -13.78
CA LEU A 28 15.80 -11.57 -12.40
C LEU A 28 15.40 -12.83 -11.65
N ASN A 29 16.39 -13.63 -11.24
CA ASN A 29 16.18 -14.90 -10.55
C ASN A 29 15.21 -15.86 -11.28
N GLY A 30 15.34 -15.97 -12.62
CA GLY A 30 14.52 -16.87 -13.43
C GLY A 30 13.17 -16.29 -13.84
N THR A 31 12.82 -15.09 -13.38
CA THR A 31 11.54 -14.44 -13.68
C THR A 31 11.76 -13.23 -14.57
N GLN A 32 11.03 -13.18 -15.69
CA GLN A 32 11.00 -11.99 -16.53
C GLN A 32 10.17 -10.91 -15.84
N SER A 33 10.77 -9.75 -15.61
CA SER A 33 10.08 -8.59 -15.02
C SER A 33 10.53 -7.31 -15.69
N TYR A 34 9.58 -6.38 -15.84
CA TYR A 34 9.94 -4.99 -16.04
C TYR A 34 10.59 -4.43 -14.77
N PHE A 35 11.48 -3.46 -14.93
CA PHE A 35 12.19 -2.88 -13.78
C PHE A 35 12.40 -1.37 -13.90
N LEU A 36 12.60 -0.75 -12.74
CA LEU A 36 13.12 0.61 -12.59
C LEU A 36 14.45 0.56 -11.86
N ALA A 37 15.36 1.44 -12.23
CA ALA A 37 16.68 1.55 -11.60
C ALA A 37 16.97 3.03 -11.31
N PHE A 38 17.36 3.31 -10.07
CA PHE A 38 17.60 4.66 -9.59
C PHE A 38 18.92 4.77 -8.85
N ARG A 39 19.59 5.92 -8.99
CA ARG A 39 20.59 6.39 -8.03
C ARG A 39 19.90 6.94 -6.79
N LEU A 40 20.41 6.60 -5.62
CA LEU A 40 19.93 7.09 -4.35
C LEU A 40 20.67 8.38 -3.95
N PRO A 41 20.00 9.33 -3.27
CA PRO A 41 20.68 10.47 -2.69
C PRO A 41 21.61 10.02 -1.55
N VAL A 42 22.86 10.48 -1.57
CA VAL A 42 23.87 10.11 -0.56
C VAL A 42 24.02 11.15 0.55
N ASP A 43 23.56 12.38 0.31
CA ASP A 43 23.70 13.51 1.24
C ASP A 43 22.42 13.80 2.05
N VAL A 44 21.50 12.83 2.11
CA VAL A 44 20.26 12.93 2.90
C VAL A 44 20.43 12.32 4.28
N LYS A 45 19.71 12.87 5.26
CA LYS A 45 19.69 12.32 6.62
C LYS A 45 19.07 10.92 6.62
N LEU A 46 19.81 9.96 7.15
CA LEU A 46 19.33 8.60 7.41
C LEU A 46 18.60 8.50 8.77
N PRO A 47 17.61 7.61 8.92
CA PRO A 47 16.98 6.88 7.83
C PRO A 47 16.01 7.78 7.04
N TYR A 48 15.92 7.55 5.73
CA TYR A 48 14.82 8.06 4.93
C TYR A 48 13.97 6.90 4.41
N LYS A 49 12.79 7.20 3.90
CA LYS A 49 11.88 6.20 3.34
C LYS A 49 11.66 6.47 1.86
N VAL A 50 11.65 5.40 1.07
CA VAL A 50 11.17 5.39 -0.30
C VAL A 50 9.71 4.93 -0.26
N ALA A 51 8.83 5.72 -0.84
CA ALA A 51 7.43 5.36 -1.01
C ALA A 51 7.24 4.58 -2.30
N LEU A 52 6.41 3.54 -2.24
CA LEU A 52 5.96 2.76 -3.38
C LEU A 52 4.42 2.75 -3.37
N LYS A 53 3.79 2.97 -4.52
CA LYS A 53 2.33 2.78 -4.67
C LYS A 53 1.99 2.16 -6.00
N SER A 54 1.28 1.05 -5.97
CA SER A 54 0.79 0.37 -7.16
C SER A 54 -0.67 0.74 -7.43
N GLU A 55 -1.01 0.96 -8.70
CA GLU A 55 -2.39 1.15 -9.13
C GLU A 55 -2.96 -0.15 -9.66
N LEU A 56 -4.29 -0.29 -9.56
CA LEU A 56 -5.02 -1.40 -10.16
C LEU A 56 -4.92 -1.31 -11.69
N ASN A 57 -4.41 -2.38 -12.31
CA ASN A 57 -4.40 -2.53 -13.76
C ASN A 57 -5.59 -3.41 -14.17
N GLY A 58 -6.40 -2.95 -15.12
CA GLY A 58 -7.55 -3.69 -15.64
C GLY A 58 -8.85 -2.89 -15.59
N ARG A 59 -9.71 -3.10 -16.58
CA ARG A 59 -11.01 -2.39 -16.71
C ARG A 59 -12.11 -2.95 -15.81
N TRP A 60 -11.96 -4.18 -15.35
CA TRP A 60 -12.97 -4.91 -14.57
C TRP A 60 -12.32 -5.60 -13.38
N LEU A 61 -12.98 -5.54 -12.21
CA LEU A 61 -12.49 -6.01 -10.91
C LEU A 61 -11.99 -7.46 -10.91
N HIS A 62 -12.69 -8.37 -11.59
CA HIS A 62 -12.33 -9.80 -11.66
C HIS A 62 -11.10 -10.06 -12.54
N ALA A 63 -10.70 -9.08 -13.37
CA ALA A 63 -9.54 -9.12 -14.23
C ALA A 63 -8.47 -8.11 -13.79
N SER A 64 -8.66 -7.45 -12.65
CA SER A 64 -7.72 -6.46 -12.13
C SER A 64 -6.55 -7.15 -11.43
N TYR A 65 -5.35 -6.59 -11.57
CA TYR A 65 -4.15 -7.02 -10.87
C TYR A 65 -3.24 -5.85 -10.52
N LEU A 66 -2.26 -6.07 -9.64
CA LEU A 66 -1.28 -5.07 -9.22
C LEU A 66 0.12 -5.44 -9.67
N PHE A 67 0.93 -4.45 -10.02
CA PHE A 67 2.38 -4.63 -10.03
C PHE A 67 2.87 -4.63 -8.57
N ALA A 68 3.32 -5.76 -8.04
CA ALA A 68 3.79 -5.83 -6.65
C ALA A 68 5.32 -5.74 -6.56
N PRO A 69 5.89 -4.72 -5.89
CA PRO A 69 7.30 -4.44 -6.01
C PRO A 69 8.18 -5.30 -5.10
N THR A 70 9.23 -5.84 -5.67
CA THR A 70 10.47 -6.28 -5.02
C THR A 70 11.51 -5.20 -5.20
N VAL A 71 12.24 -4.88 -4.14
CA VAL A 71 13.30 -3.87 -4.16
C VAL A 71 14.65 -4.47 -3.83
N VAL A 72 15.69 -4.00 -4.51
CA VAL A 72 17.09 -4.35 -4.20
C VAL A 72 17.87 -3.06 -3.96
N LEU A 73 18.37 -2.90 -2.74
CA LEU A 73 19.35 -1.87 -2.41
C LEU A 73 20.74 -2.36 -2.76
N LEU A 74 21.49 -1.56 -3.50
CA LEU A 74 22.84 -1.88 -3.94
C LEU A 74 23.84 -0.84 -3.42
N ASP A 75 25.06 -1.28 -3.19
CA ASP A 75 26.20 -0.40 -2.87
C ASP A 75 26.85 0.20 -4.13
N GLU A 76 27.97 0.91 -3.95
CA GLU A 76 28.73 1.54 -5.04
C GLU A 76 29.30 0.53 -6.05
N GLY A 77 29.60 -0.69 -5.61
CA GLY A 77 30.05 -1.80 -6.46
C GLY A 77 28.89 -2.59 -7.09
N PHE A 78 27.66 -2.07 -7.03
CA PHE A 78 26.44 -2.73 -7.48
C PHE A 78 26.17 -4.07 -6.78
N GLN A 79 26.71 -4.27 -5.57
CA GLN A 79 26.47 -5.46 -4.77
C GLN A 79 25.18 -5.30 -3.94
N PRO A 80 24.33 -6.34 -3.85
CA PRO A 80 23.14 -6.32 -3.01
C PRO A 80 23.47 -6.14 -1.53
N ILE A 81 22.92 -5.07 -0.95
CA ILE A 81 22.90 -4.82 0.49
C ILE A 81 21.66 -5.47 1.11
N ARG A 82 20.51 -5.31 0.45
CA ARG A 82 19.22 -5.85 0.89
C ARG A 82 18.29 -6.08 -0.30
N SER A 83 17.55 -7.19 -0.28
CA SER A 83 16.44 -7.45 -1.17
C SER A 83 15.18 -7.69 -0.34
N GLU A 84 14.04 -7.13 -0.74
CA GLU A 84 12.80 -7.22 0.02
C GLU A 84 11.59 -7.17 -0.92
N ASP A 85 10.64 -8.08 -0.71
CA ASP A 85 9.30 -8.00 -1.31
C ASP A 85 8.45 -7.04 -0.48
N ILE A 86 8.04 -5.92 -1.09
CA ILE A 86 7.27 -4.90 -0.40
C ILE A 86 5.82 -5.35 -0.29
N GLY A 87 5.36 -5.52 0.95
CA GLY A 87 3.95 -5.71 1.25
C GLY A 87 3.15 -4.45 0.89
N LEU A 88 2.03 -4.64 0.20
CA LEU A 88 1.13 -3.57 -0.22
C LEU A 88 -0.13 -3.55 0.65
N CYS A 89 -0.58 -2.34 0.99
CA CYS A 89 -1.80 -2.10 1.76
C CYS A 89 -2.71 -1.14 1.01
N GLU A 90 -3.99 -1.43 0.93
CA GLU A 90 -4.96 -0.59 0.23
C GLU A 90 -5.19 0.72 1.01
N HIS A 91 -5.08 1.86 0.34
CA HIS A 91 -5.67 3.10 0.83
C HIS A 91 -6.54 3.72 -0.26
N MET A 92 -7.71 4.21 0.14
CA MET A 92 -8.70 4.81 -0.74
C MET A 92 -8.90 6.27 -0.33
N GLY A 93 -8.22 7.15 -1.04
CA GLY A 93 -8.26 8.60 -0.86
C GLY A 93 -9.05 9.30 -1.97
N TRP A 94 -9.10 10.63 -1.90
CA TRP A 94 -9.90 11.46 -2.80
C TRP A 94 -9.23 11.75 -4.15
N SER A 95 -7.98 11.34 -4.34
CA SER A 95 -7.18 11.57 -5.55
C SER A 95 -6.35 10.36 -5.93
N ASP A 96 -5.85 10.33 -7.16
CA ASP A 96 -4.97 9.25 -7.64
C ASP A 96 -3.71 9.12 -6.77
N GLU A 97 -3.12 10.22 -6.29
CA GLU A 97 -1.93 10.17 -5.43
C GLU A 97 -2.20 9.52 -4.06
N THR A 98 -3.47 9.54 -3.63
CA THR A 98 -3.91 9.03 -2.32
C THR A 98 -4.73 7.75 -2.43
N SER A 99 -4.86 7.17 -3.63
CA SER A 99 -5.58 5.93 -3.88
C SER A 99 -4.70 4.88 -4.54
N GLY A 100 -4.74 3.65 -4.02
CA GLY A 100 -3.96 2.52 -4.53
C GLY A 100 -3.46 1.59 -3.44
N ALA A 101 -2.52 0.72 -3.81
CA ALA A 101 -1.83 -0.19 -2.91
C ALA A 101 -0.49 0.44 -2.50
N PHE A 102 -0.34 0.83 -1.23
CA PHE A 102 0.83 1.55 -0.72
C PHE A 102 1.80 0.62 0.01
N GLY A 103 3.09 0.90 -0.14
CA GLY A 103 4.18 0.26 0.59
C GLY A 103 5.33 1.25 0.78
N SER A 104 6.36 0.82 1.52
CA SER A 104 7.56 1.65 1.71
C SER A 104 8.80 0.83 1.97
N LEU A 105 9.96 1.41 1.66
CA LEU A 105 11.27 0.87 1.98
C LEU A 105 12.03 1.87 2.85
N LYS A 106 12.49 1.44 4.03
CA LYS A 106 13.36 2.26 4.89
C LYS A 106 14.82 2.13 4.45
N VAL A 107 15.47 3.21 4.02
CA VAL A 107 16.91 3.21 3.74
C VAL A 107 17.66 3.76 4.94
N ASP A 108 18.45 2.91 5.59
CA ASP A 108 19.27 3.22 6.77
C ASP A 108 20.76 2.91 6.61
N SER A 109 21.16 2.31 5.48
CA SER A 109 22.57 2.05 5.18
C SER A 109 23.25 3.24 4.52
N LYS A 110 24.38 3.67 5.08
CA LYS A 110 25.27 4.68 4.47
C LYS A 110 25.94 4.20 3.19
N GLN A 111 25.95 2.88 2.94
CA GLN A 111 26.53 2.29 1.74
C GLN A 111 25.55 2.24 0.57
N ALA A 112 24.25 2.45 0.79
CA ALA A 112 23.27 2.39 -0.28
C ALA A 112 23.54 3.49 -1.33
N ARG A 113 23.64 3.08 -2.59
CA ARG A 113 23.90 3.95 -3.75
C ARG A 113 22.86 3.81 -4.84
N TYR A 114 22.30 2.61 -5.00
CA TYR A 114 21.31 2.35 -6.03
C TYR A 114 20.12 1.57 -5.49
N LEU A 115 18.99 1.75 -6.17
CA LEU A 115 17.74 1.05 -5.94
C LEU A 115 17.28 0.44 -7.26
N LEU A 116 17.12 -0.87 -7.27
CA LEU A 116 16.40 -1.59 -8.32
C LEU A 116 14.99 -1.90 -7.79
N VAL A 117 13.98 -1.73 -8.63
CA VAL A 117 12.58 -2.11 -8.33
C VAL A 117 12.08 -2.97 -9.48
N TYR A 118 11.54 -4.15 -9.18
CA TYR A 118 10.97 -5.10 -10.13
C TYR A 118 9.84 -5.88 -9.46
N SER A 119 9.30 -6.93 -10.07
CA SER A 119 8.34 -7.86 -9.44
C SER A 119 8.92 -9.28 -9.49
N SER A 120 9.28 -9.85 -8.33
CA SER A 120 9.83 -11.21 -8.19
C SER A 120 8.83 -12.30 -8.57
N ALA A 121 9.27 -13.56 -8.66
CA ALA A 121 8.37 -14.69 -8.90
C ALA A 121 7.30 -14.82 -7.81
N GLU A 122 7.74 -14.65 -6.56
CA GLU A 122 6.91 -14.67 -5.36
C GLU A 122 5.90 -13.53 -5.39
N GLN A 123 6.31 -12.33 -5.79
CA GLN A 123 5.40 -11.21 -5.97
C GLN A 123 4.42 -11.45 -7.11
N GLN A 124 4.86 -11.88 -8.30
CA GLN A 124 3.98 -12.11 -9.45
C GLN A 124 2.94 -13.21 -9.22
N SER A 125 3.26 -14.23 -8.42
CA SER A 125 2.31 -15.28 -8.01
C SER A 125 1.47 -14.92 -6.78
N GLY A 126 1.76 -13.77 -6.17
CA GLY A 126 1.14 -13.28 -4.96
C GLY A 126 -0.19 -12.57 -5.18
N LYS A 127 -0.70 -12.05 -4.07
CA LYS A 127 -1.96 -11.29 -4.03
C LYS A 127 -1.96 -10.30 -2.87
N THR A 128 -2.63 -9.18 -3.06
CA THR A 128 -2.81 -8.14 -2.04
C THR A 128 -4.25 -8.16 -1.54
N TYR A 129 -4.43 -8.03 -0.22
CA TYR A 129 -5.76 -7.86 0.36
C TYR A 129 -6.34 -6.51 -0.04
N TRP A 130 -7.64 -6.50 -0.34
CA TRP A 130 -8.35 -5.31 -0.80
C TRP A 130 -9.76 -5.29 -0.21
N GLU A 131 -10.08 -4.27 0.57
CA GLU A 131 -11.34 -4.15 1.32
C GLU A 131 -12.46 -3.51 0.52
N GLN A 132 -12.20 -2.47 -0.28
CA GLN A 132 -13.25 -1.75 -0.99
C GLN A 132 -13.36 -2.23 -2.44
N SER A 133 -14.56 -2.61 -2.89
CA SER A 133 -14.76 -3.06 -4.29
C SER A 133 -14.24 -2.04 -5.32
N PRO A 134 -13.28 -2.42 -6.19
CA PRO A 134 -12.89 -1.60 -7.35
C PRO A 134 -13.99 -1.16 -8.33
N ALA A 135 -15.23 -1.65 -8.18
CA ALA A 135 -16.34 -1.25 -9.05
C ALA A 135 -16.66 0.26 -9.01
N SER A 136 -16.16 0.99 -8.00
CA SER A 136 -16.33 2.44 -7.87
C SER A 136 -15.36 3.28 -8.74
N PHE A 137 -14.44 2.65 -9.49
CA PHE A 137 -13.45 3.38 -10.31
C PHE A 137 -13.91 3.71 -11.75
N SER A 138 -15.05 3.17 -12.20
CA SER A 138 -15.49 3.32 -13.60
C SER A 138 -16.60 4.35 -13.81
N SER A 139 -16.51 5.53 -13.17
CA SER A 139 -17.14 6.78 -13.64
C SER A 139 -17.08 7.86 -12.56
N SER A 140 -16.16 8.82 -12.69
CA SER A 140 -16.42 10.27 -12.51
C SER A 140 -15.15 11.02 -12.09
N THR A 141 -14.89 12.09 -12.84
CA THR A 141 -14.19 13.28 -12.36
C THR A 141 -14.89 13.81 -11.11
N ALA A 142 -14.27 13.61 -9.95
CA ALA A 142 -14.61 14.19 -8.64
C ALA A 142 -15.96 13.82 -7.99
N ALA A 143 -15.86 13.52 -6.68
CA ALA A 143 -16.90 13.65 -5.65
C ALA A 143 -18.02 12.58 -5.59
N SER A 144 -17.67 11.36 -5.20
CA SER A 144 -18.17 10.67 -3.99
C SER A 144 -17.80 9.19 -4.08
N LEU A 145 -16.79 8.79 -3.31
CA LEU A 145 -16.47 7.37 -3.12
C LEU A 145 -17.63 6.71 -2.38
N GLN A 146 -18.61 6.17 -3.12
CA GLN A 146 -19.58 5.25 -2.54
C GLN A 146 -18.83 3.97 -2.17
N MET A 147 -18.48 3.87 -0.89
CA MET A 147 -17.89 2.68 -0.28
C MET A 147 -18.93 1.56 -0.26
N ASN A 148 -18.89 0.67 -1.25
CA ASN A 148 -19.66 -0.57 -1.20
C ASN A 148 -18.93 -1.57 -0.29
N SER A 149 -19.48 -1.79 0.91
CA SER A 149 -18.95 -2.70 1.95
C SER A 149 -19.18 -4.20 1.66
N ALA A 150 -19.51 -4.55 0.41
CA ALA A 150 -19.86 -5.91 0.03
C ALA A 150 -18.62 -6.74 -0.37
N GLY A 151 -17.77 -7.04 0.61
CA GLY A 151 -16.79 -8.12 0.52
C GLY A 151 -15.33 -7.67 0.44
N SER A 152 -14.46 -8.44 1.10
CA SER A 152 -13.01 -8.35 0.95
C SER A 152 -12.55 -9.15 -0.26
N PHE A 153 -11.74 -8.56 -1.12
CA PHE A 153 -11.14 -9.16 -2.32
C PHE A 153 -9.66 -9.46 -2.09
N SER A 154 -9.11 -10.34 -2.92
CA SER A 154 -7.68 -10.56 -3.00
C SER A 154 -7.27 -10.28 -4.44
N ILE A 155 -6.59 -9.16 -4.64
CA ILE A 155 -6.20 -8.71 -5.98
C ILE A 155 -4.92 -9.46 -6.36
N PRO A 156 -4.93 -10.25 -7.46
CA PRO A 156 -3.73 -10.93 -7.92
C PRO A 156 -2.64 -9.92 -8.32
N HIS A 157 -1.40 -10.36 -8.30
CA HIS A 157 -0.30 -9.57 -8.84
C HIS A 157 -0.05 -9.92 -10.31
N GLY A 158 0.71 -9.08 -11.00
CA GLY A 158 1.13 -9.29 -12.37
C GLY A 158 2.51 -8.73 -12.67
N PRO A 159 3.04 -9.02 -13.87
CA PRO A 159 4.40 -8.65 -14.26
C PRO A 159 4.56 -7.17 -14.64
N ASP A 160 3.45 -6.46 -14.89
CA ASP A 160 3.41 -5.10 -15.42
C ASP A 160 2.38 -4.23 -14.67
N GLY A 161 2.41 -2.93 -14.93
CA GLY A 161 1.47 -1.98 -14.33
C GLY A 161 2.02 -0.60 -14.02
N ALA A 162 1.17 0.25 -13.44
CA ALA A 162 1.59 1.56 -12.94
C ALA A 162 2.13 1.47 -11.50
N LEU A 163 3.35 1.96 -11.31
CA LEU A 163 4.04 2.04 -10.03
C LEU A 163 4.51 3.48 -9.77
N TRP A 164 4.19 4.02 -8.61
CA TRP A 164 4.73 5.28 -8.12
C TRP A 164 5.93 5.02 -7.23
N VAL A 165 7.04 5.70 -7.50
CA VAL A 165 8.28 5.55 -6.71
C VAL A 165 8.90 6.92 -6.45
N GLY A 166 9.39 7.14 -5.23
CA GLY A 166 10.16 8.33 -4.87
C GLY A 166 10.42 8.43 -3.38
N MET A 167 11.14 9.46 -2.96
CA MET A 167 11.30 9.80 -1.54
C MET A 167 9.92 10.04 -0.91
N MET A 168 9.68 9.44 0.25
CA MET A 168 8.39 9.53 0.92
C MET A 168 8.11 10.95 1.40
N ASN A 169 6.95 11.48 1.02
CA ASN A 169 6.44 12.76 1.50
C ASN A 169 5.30 12.55 2.53
N LYS A 170 4.86 13.62 3.18
CA LYS A 170 3.81 13.57 4.21
C LYS A 170 2.47 13.02 3.70
N THR A 171 2.13 13.30 2.44
CA THR A 171 0.89 12.81 1.82
C THR A 171 0.90 11.29 1.74
N TYR A 172 1.98 10.71 1.21
CA TYR A 172 2.16 9.26 1.14
C TYR A 172 2.28 8.61 2.50
N GLU A 173 3.00 9.24 3.43
CA GLU A 173 3.11 8.71 4.80
C GLU A 173 1.74 8.62 5.49
N LYS A 174 0.90 9.65 5.32
CA LYS A 174 -0.47 9.66 5.84
C LYS A 174 -1.34 8.61 5.16
N ALA A 175 -1.25 8.45 3.83
CA ALA A 175 -1.98 7.42 3.11
C ALA A 175 -1.62 6.01 3.61
N LEU A 176 -0.31 5.72 3.70
CA LEU A 176 0.18 4.43 4.17
C LEU A 176 -0.21 4.15 5.64
N ALA A 177 -0.18 5.17 6.51
CA ALA A 177 -0.59 5.02 7.91
C ALA A 177 -2.09 4.70 8.07
N ASN A 178 -2.92 5.06 7.09
CA ASN A 178 -4.35 4.78 7.06
C ASN A 178 -4.71 3.66 6.05
N ALA A 179 -3.72 2.90 5.60
CA ALA A 179 -3.92 1.82 4.65
C ALA A 179 -4.34 0.52 5.36
N ILE A 180 -5.12 -0.31 4.66
CA ILE A 180 -5.65 -1.58 5.13
C ILE A 180 -4.83 -2.70 4.48
N CYS A 181 -4.05 -3.40 5.31
CA CYS A 181 -3.13 -4.45 4.83
C CYS A 181 -3.73 -5.86 4.86
N LYS A 182 -4.81 -6.05 5.64
CA LYS A 182 -5.43 -7.36 5.86
C LYS A 182 -6.85 -7.18 6.35
N LYS A 183 -7.65 -8.23 6.19
CA LYS A 183 -8.99 -8.30 6.77
C LYS A 183 -8.92 -8.06 8.28
N ALA A 184 -9.74 -7.14 8.78
CA ALA A 184 -9.93 -7.01 10.21
C ALA A 184 -10.34 -8.38 10.78
N THR A 185 -9.65 -8.82 11.84
CA THR A 185 -10.11 -9.95 12.65
C THR A 185 -11.52 -9.62 13.13
N LYS A 186 -12.46 -10.56 12.97
CA LYS A 186 -13.81 -10.42 13.56
C LYS A 186 -13.67 -10.30 15.08
N GLY A 187 -13.60 -9.08 15.59
CA GLY A 187 -13.86 -8.75 16.99
C GLY A 187 -15.33 -8.34 17.12
N ASP A 188 -15.84 -8.25 18.36
CA ASP A 188 -17.26 -8.04 18.71
C ASP A 188 -17.89 -6.69 18.26
N GLY A 189 -17.33 -6.06 17.23
CA GLY A 189 -17.78 -4.78 16.70
C GLY A 189 -17.26 -3.59 17.50
N VAL A 190 -16.97 -2.50 16.80
CA VAL A 190 -16.55 -1.21 17.37
C VAL A 190 -17.56 -0.68 18.42
N LEU A 191 -18.83 -1.10 18.31
CA LEU A 191 -19.90 -0.76 19.24
C LEU A 191 -19.75 -1.39 20.64
N ASN A 192 -19.16 -2.59 20.75
CA ASN A 192 -18.90 -3.18 22.07
C ASN A 192 -17.75 -2.48 22.77
N THR A 193 -16.71 -2.12 22.04
CA THR A 193 -15.55 -1.38 22.57
C THR A 193 -15.92 0.03 23.03
N LEU A 194 -16.85 0.70 22.33
CA LEU A 194 -17.39 2.01 22.73
C LEU A 194 -18.29 1.94 23.97
N ARG A 195 -19.07 0.86 24.15
CA ARG A 195 -19.89 0.63 25.35
C ARG A 195 -19.05 0.43 26.61
N THR A 196 -17.85 -0.13 26.48
CA THR A 196 -16.91 -0.29 27.61
C THR A 196 -16.03 0.93 27.87
N ALA A 197 -15.83 1.79 26.87
CA ALA A 197 -14.93 2.95 26.97
C ALA A 197 -15.64 4.24 27.42
N LEU A 198 -16.97 4.30 27.34
CA LEU A 198 -17.76 5.43 27.82
C LEU A 198 -18.45 5.04 29.13
N PRO A 199 -18.09 5.63 30.29
CA PRO A 199 -18.91 5.50 31.48
C PRO A 199 -20.23 6.21 31.19
N LEU A 200 -21.33 5.46 31.08
CA LEU A 200 -22.66 6.05 31.05
C LEU A 200 -22.90 6.67 32.44
N PRO A 201 -23.05 7.99 32.58
CA PRO A 201 -23.96 8.47 33.61
C PRO A 201 -25.32 7.98 33.06
N TRP A 202 -26.19 7.24 33.72
CA TRP A 202 -26.86 7.44 34.98
C TRP A 202 -27.53 6.08 35.25
N SER A 203 -27.17 5.38 36.33
CA SER A 203 -27.96 4.26 36.83
C SER A 203 -27.89 4.22 38.35
N ASN A 204 -28.92 4.77 38.96
CA ASN A 204 -29.38 4.40 40.30
C ASN A 204 -30.90 4.64 40.30
N GLY A 205 -31.61 3.68 39.70
CA GLY A 205 -32.99 3.40 40.09
C GLY A 205 -32.92 2.34 41.19
N ASN A 206 -33.54 2.61 42.33
CA ASN A 206 -33.84 1.58 43.32
C ASN A 206 -35.34 1.61 43.59
N ASP A 207 -36.01 0.66 42.94
CA ASP A 207 -37.16 -0.13 43.34
C ASP A 207 -38.27 0.47 44.21
N GLY A 208 -39.48 0.41 43.65
CA GLY A 208 -40.73 0.60 44.36
C GLY A 208 -41.08 -0.57 45.28
N LYS A 209 -41.91 -0.25 46.29
CA LYS A 209 -42.77 -1.23 46.97
C LYS A 209 -44.22 -0.80 46.83
N THR A 210 -45.01 -1.69 46.27
CA THR A 210 -46.46 -1.66 46.16
C THR A 210 -47.12 -2.08 47.48
N GLY A 211 -48.33 -1.56 47.75
CA GLY A 211 -49.21 -2.06 48.81
C GLY A 211 -50.42 -1.17 49.10
N HIS A 212 -51.54 -1.41 48.39
CA HIS A 212 -52.92 -1.06 48.77
C HIS A 212 -53.28 -1.66 50.15
N SER A 213 -54.14 -1.12 51.04
CA SER A 213 -55.58 -0.77 50.88
C SER A 213 -56.15 -0.12 52.19
N PRO A 214 -57.44 0.31 52.25
CA PRO A 214 -57.98 1.41 53.08
C PRO A 214 -58.74 0.91 54.36
N PRO A 215 -59.51 1.73 55.13
CA PRO A 215 -60.69 2.56 54.74
C PRO A 215 -60.52 4.08 54.89
#